data_AF-A0A1R3WQA5-F1
#
_entry.id   AF-A0A1R3WQA5-F1
#
_cell.length_a   1.000
_cell.length_b   1.000
_cell.length_c   1.000
_cell.angle_alpha   90.00
_cell.angle_beta   90.00
_cell.angle_gamma   90.00
#
_symmetry.space_group_name_H-M   'P 1'
#
loop_
_entity.id
_entity.type
_entity.pdbx_description
1 polymer ?
#
loop_
_entity_poly.entity_id
_entity_poly.type
_entity_poly.pdbx_seq_one_letter_code
_entity_poly.pdbx_strand_id
1 'polypeptide(L)'
;MSATQTYGTVTKTFHWLTALLILTIVPLGVVAYDLPYETNEQLALKAQLFSYHKTLGVIVFAVALARIAWALTQTKPAPLHPERKSETWLAETVHWLLYISLVAVPLTGWIHHAATEGFAPILLPIGQDLPFVPNDEAVAKLFGGLHWLWSKIMVGSILLHIAGALKHVFIDKDATLRRMWFGKSDAAGLGRHAGTWTAPVAAVALYVALTGAGAAAGLYAAPSTVERIELAEVSSDWTVTEGSINLTITQFGSAVSGGFADWTSAISFDENASDVMGSVETTISIGSLSLGSVTGQALDADFFNAATFPTAVFTADILADGDAYVADGTLTIKDITAPLALPFTLTLDGDTATMNGSITIDRRTFEIGQSMSDESNLAFPVQVDIALTATR
;
A
#
# COMPACT_ATOMS: atom_id res chain seq x y z
N MET A 1 -41.18 21.87 26.57
CA MET A 1 -39.81 21.40 26.27
C MET A 1 -39.27 22.25 25.13
N SER A 2 -38.28 23.11 25.40
CA SER A 2 -37.73 24.04 24.41
C SER A 2 -37.00 23.25 23.31
N ALA A 3 -37.44 23.38 22.06
CA ALA A 3 -36.69 22.85 20.93
C ALA A 3 -35.36 23.62 20.85
N THR A 4 -34.24 22.94 21.04
CA THR A 4 -32.92 23.54 20.97
C THR A 4 -32.66 24.08 19.56
N GLN A 5 -32.52 25.40 19.45
CA GLN A 5 -32.44 26.12 18.17
C GLN A 5 -31.01 26.18 17.59
N THR A 6 -30.02 25.73 18.36
CA THR A 6 -28.60 25.69 17.97
C THR A 6 -28.01 24.32 18.22
N TYR A 7 -26.91 24.00 17.53
CA TYR A 7 -26.14 22.81 17.85
C TYR A 7 -25.50 22.94 19.23
N GLY A 8 -25.53 21.86 20.02
CA GLY A 8 -24.86 21.80 21.31
C GLY A 8 -23.33 21.95 21.19
N THR A 9 -22.69 22.41 22.26
CA THR A 9 -21.23 22.64 22.30
C THR A 9 -20.43 21.41 21.88
N VAL A 10 -20.83 20.21 22.33
CA VAL A 10 -20.16 18.95 21.97
C VAL A 10 -20.17 18.71 20.45
N THR A 11 -21.30 18.93 19.79
CA THR A 11 -21.42 18.79 18.33
C THR A 11 -20.53 19.78 17.59
N LYS A 12 -20.47 21.03 18.08
CA LYS A 12 -19.60 22.08 17.52
C LYS A 12 -18.13 21.72 17.70
N THR A 13 -17.74 21.24 18.87
CA THR A 13 -16.38 20.78 19.16
C THR A 13 -15.99 19.63 18.23
N PHE A 14 -16.81 18.58 18.12
CA PHE A 14 -16.52 17.48 17.19
C PHE A 14 -16.41 17.96 15.74
N HIS A 15 -17.30 18.85 15.30
CA HIS A 15 -17.24 19.41 13.96
C HIS A 15 -15.92 20.14 13.69
N TRP A 16 -15.57 21.13 14.52
CA TRP A 16 -14.37 21.94 14.30
C TRP A 16 -13.07 21.17 14.54
N LEU A 17 -13.06 20.22 15.48
CA LEU A 17 -11.94 19.29 15.64
C LEU A 17 -11.78 18.43 14.38
N THR A 18 -12.87 17.84 13.87
CA THR A 18 -12.81 17.05 12.62
C THR A 18 -12.35 17.92 11.45
N ALA A 19 -12.87 19.14 11.31
CA ALA A 19 -12.47 20.06 10.25
C ALA A 19 -10.98 20.40 10.34
N LEU A 20 -10.45 20.70 11.53
CA LEU A 20 -9.03 20.95 11.73
C LEU A 20 -8.19 19.74 11.32
N LEU A 21 -8.52 18.55 11.83
CA LEU A 21 -7.77 17.32 11.53
C LEU A 21 -7.79 17.01 10.03
N ILE A 22 -8.95 17.15 9.37
CA ILE A 22 -9.09 16.87 7.94
C ILE A 22 -8.33 17.90 7.08
N LEU A 23 -8.41 19.19 7.42
CA LEU A 23 -7.67 20.25 6.73
C LEU A 23 -6.16 20.15 6.95
N THR A 24 -5.69 19.45 7.98
CA THR A 24 -4.28 19.12 8.19
C THR A 24 -3.87 17.84 7.45
N ILE A 25 -4.62 16.75 7.58
CA ILE A 25 -4.22 15.44 7.07
C ILE A 25 -4.27 15.35 5.53
N VAL A 26 -5.20 16.07 4.89
CA VAL A 26 -5.36 16.02 3.42
C VAL A 26 -4.15 16.65 2.72
N PRO A 27 -3.72 17.90 3.03
CA PRO A 27 -2.48 18.44 2.48
C PRO A 27 -1.25 17.61 2.83
N LEU A 28 -1.15 17.12 4.08
CA LEU A 28 -0.04 16.27 4.50
C LEU A 28 0.06 15.00 3.64
N GLY A 29 -1.07 14.35 3.34
CA GLY A 29 -1.12 13.17 2.48
C GLY A 29 -0.70 13.47 1.04
N VAL A 30 -1.14 14.60 0.47
CA VAL A 30 -0.73 15.04 -0.88
C VAL A 30 0.78 15.30 -0.93
N VAL A 31 1.30 16.06 0.03
CA VAL A 31 2.74 16.36 0.12
C VAL A 31 3.54 15.07 0.27
N ALA A 32 3.16 14.16 1.17
CA ALA A 32 3.85 12.89 1.35
C ALA A 32 3.83 12.01 0.09
N TYR A 33 2.69 11.97 -0.61
CA TYR A 33 2.54 11.23 -1.87
C TYR A 33 3.46 11.77 -2.97
N ASP A 34 3.50 13.10 -3.15
CA ASP A 34 4.27 13.76 -4.21
C ASP A 34 5.78 13.90 -3.90
N LEU A 35 6.21 13.59 -2.66
CA LEU A 35 7.63 13.65 -2.31
C LEU A 35 8.47 12.65 -3.13
N PRO A 36 9.65 13.07 -3.59
CA PRO A 36 10.63 12.15 -4.19
C PRO A 36 11.09 11.08 -3.19
N TYR A 37 11.69 10.02 -3.70
CA TYR A 37 12.24 8.90 -2.92
C TYR A 37 13.55 8.36 -3.52
N GLU A 38 14.22 9.14 -4.36
CA GLU A 38 15.42 8.77 -5.10
C GLU A 38 16.71 8.98 -4.31
N THR A 39 16.67 9.54 -3.10
CA THR A 39 17.81 9.58 -2.17
C THR A 39 17.40 9.13 -0.77
N ASN A 40 18.36 8.78 0.07
CA ASN A 40 18.11 8.46 1.47
C ASN A 40 17.34 9.57 2.21
N GLU A 41 17.73 10.83 2.06
CA GLU A 41 17.08 11.94 2.76
C GLU A 41 15.64 12.10 2.30
N GLN A 42 15.39 11.92 1.01
CA GLN A 42 14.06 11.99 0.42
C GLN A 42 13.18 10.84 0.90
N LEU A 43 13.70 9.60 0.86
CA LEU A 43 12.99 8.41 1.33
C LEU A 43 12.67 8.50 2.83
N ALA A 44 13.62 8.94 3.65
CA ALA A 44 13.42 9.13 5.09
C ALA A 44 12.37 10.21 5.39
N LEU A 45 12.41 11.35 4.69
CA LEU A 45 11.40 12.40 4.83
C LEU A 45 10.01 11.92 4.39
N LYS A 46 9.94 11.22 3.26
CA LYS A 46 8.68 10.63 2.75
C LYS A 46 8.10 9.66 3.77
N ALA A 47 8.91 8.74 4.30
CA ALA A 47 8.51 7.80 5.33
C ALA A 47 8.00 8.51 6.59
N GLN A 48 8.71 9.55 7.05
CA GLN A 48 8.31 10.34 8.21
C GLN A 48 6.95 11.03 8.01
N LEU A 49 6.74 11.68 6.86
CA LEU A 49 5.45 12.34 6.59
C LEU A 49 4.31 11.33 6.47
N PHE A 50 4.56 10.14 5.90
CA PHE A 50 3.58 9.06 5.90
C PHE A 50 3.30 8.53 7.31
N SER A 51 4.29 8.41 8.19
CA SER A 51 4.06 8.04 9.60
C SER A 51 3.15 9.05 10.29
N TYR A 52 3.37 10.36 10.07
CA TYR A 52 2.48 11.40 10.58
C TYR A 52 1.08 11.31 9.97
N HIS A 53 0.98 11.10 8.66
CA HIS A 53 -0.30 10.96 7.96
C HIS A 53 -1.11 9.78 8.48
N LYS A 54 -0.51 8.58 8.55
CA LYS A 54 -1.15 7.35 9.05
C LYS A 54 -1.59 7.52 10.51
N THR A 55 -0.71 8.07 11.35
CA THR A 55 -1.02 8.33 12.77
C THR A 55 -2.20 9.29 12.92
N LEU A 56 -2.19 10.41 12.19
CA LEU A 56 -3.29 11.36 12.20
C LEU A 56 -4.57 10.74 11.62
N GLY A 57 -4.47 9.83 10.65
CA GLY A 57 -5.58 9.08 10.06
C GLY A 57 -6.29 8.20 11.08
N VAL A 58 -5.55 7.49 11.92
CA VAL A 58 -6.12 6.71 13.03
C VAL A 58 -6.83 7.61 14.04
N ILE A 59 -6.25 8.78 14.36
CA ILE A 59 -6.88 9.76 15.26
C ILE A 59 -8.18 10.29 14.63
N VAL A 60 -8.16 10.66 13.35
CA VAL A 60 -9.35 11.09 12.60
C VAL A 60 -10.43 10.01 12.63
N PHE A 61 -10.07 8.75 12.42
CA PHE A 61 -11.01 7.63 12.45
C PHE A 61 -11.67 7.49 13.83
N ALA A 62 -10.91 7.52 14.92
CA ALA A 62 -11.45 7.46 16.27
C ALA A 62 -12.37 8.65 16.58
N VAL A 63 -11.97 9.87 16.20
CA VAL A 63 -12.79 11.09 16.37
C VAL A 63 -14.06 11.02 15.53
N ALA A 64 -13.98 10.47 14.31
CA ALA A 64 -15.13 10.29 13.43
C ALA A 64 -16.15 9.30 14.02
N LEU A 65 -15.71 8.17 14.54
CA LEU A 65 -16.58 7.19 15.21
C LEU A 65 -17.27 7.81 16.43
N ALA A 66 -16.51 8.54 17.27
CA ALA A 66 -17.07 9.25 18.42
C ALA A 66 -18.09 10.32 18.00
N ARG A 67 -17.78 11.08 16.94
CA ARG A 67 -18.69 12.08 16.35
C ARG A 67 -19.97 11.45 15.82
N ILE A 68 -19.90 10.30 15.14
CA ILE A 68 -21.05 9.58 14.61
C ILE A 68 -21.91 9.03 15.74
N ALA A 69 -21.30 8.35 16.72
CA ALA A 69 -22.01 7.85 17.90
C ALA A 69 -22.75 8.99 18.63
N TRP A 70 -22.09 10.14 18.82
CA TRP A 70 -22.73 11.32 19.38
C TRP A 70 -23.89 11.81 18.50
N ALA A 71 -23.69 11.94 17.18
CA ALA A 71 -24.71 12.41 16.26
C ALA A 71 -25.96 11.52 16.20
N LEU A 72 -25.83 10.21 16.45
CA LEU A 72 -26.96 9.27 16.52
C LEU A 72 -27.84 9.48 17.76
N THR A 73 -27.30 10.06 18.83
CA THR A 73 -28.03 10.31 20.09
C THR A 73 -28.65 11.71 20.19
N GLN A 74 -28.31 12.61 19.26
CA GLN A 74 -28.70 14.01 19.31
C GLN A 74 -29.87 14.34 18.37
N THR A 75 -30.80 15.17 18.83
CA THR A 75 -31.83 15.73 17.96
C THR A 75 -31.22 16.78 17.02
N LYS A 76 -31.23 16.50 15.72
CA LYS A 76 -30.76 17.45 14.70
C LYS A 76 -31.78 18.61 14.57
N PRO A 77 -31.36 19.87 14.74
CA PRO A 77 -32.26 21.00 14.51
C PRO A 77 -32.60 21.11 13.03
N ALA A 78 -33.85 21.48 12.71
CA ALA A 78 -34.36 21.50 11.33
C ALA A 78 -33.55 22.42 10.39
N PRO A 79 -33.62 22.18 9.06
CA PRO A 79 -33.11 23.11 8.06
C PRO A 79 -33.72 24.50 8.24
N LEU A 80 -32.96 25.58 7.92
CA LEU A 80 -33.51 26.94 7.96
C LEU A 80 -34.51 27.20 6.84
N HIS A 81 -34.33 26.51 5.70
CA HIS A 81 -35.11 26.70 4.48
C HIS A 81 -35.71 25.38 3.99
N PRO A 82 -36.59 24.71 4.77
CA PRO A 82 -37.18 23.42 4.39
C PRO A 82 -38.02 23.49 3.10
N GLU A 83 -38.47 24.68 2.70
CA GLU A 83 -39.14 24.94 1.43
C GLU A 83 -38.22 24.76 0.22
N ARG A 84 -36.89 24.93 0.39
CA ARG A 84 -35.89 24.78 -0.67
C ARG A 84 -35.46 23.32 -0.78
N LYS A 85 -36.36 22.48 -1.31
CA LYS A 85 -36.21 21.01 -1.33
C LYS A 85 -34.93 20.52 -2.01
N SER A 86 -34.55 21.10 -3.15
CA SER A 86 -33.34 20.70 -3.89
C SER A 86 -32.06 21.06 -3.14
N GLU A 87 -31.98 22.27 -2.58
CA GLU A 87 -30.86 22.74 -1.77
C GLU A 87 -30.71 21.91 -0.50
N THR A 88 -31.83 21.63 0.19
CA THR A 88 -31.84 20.77 1.39
C THR A 88 -31.39 19.35 1.05
N TRP A 89 -31.91 18.75 -0.03
CA TRP A 89 -31.52 17.41 -0.47
C TRP A 89 -30.04 17.34 -0.86
N LEU A 90 -29.51 18.34 -1.56
CA LEU A 90 -28.09 18.41 -1.91
C LEU A 90 -27.21 18.53 -0.67
N ALA A 91 -27.57 19.40 0.28
CA ALA A 91 -26.85 19.56 1.54
C ALA A 91 -26.85 18.25 2.35
N GLU A 92 -27.99 17.55 2.45
CA GLU A 92 -28.08 16.24 3.10
C GLU A 92 -27.19 15.20 2.39
N THR A 93 -27.19 15.17 1.06
CA THR A 93 -26.36 14.24 0.27
C THR A 93 -24.87 14.50 0.51
N VAL A 94 -24.43 15.76 0.48
CA VAL A 94 -23.03 16.14 0.79
C VAL A 94 -22.65 15.76 2.22
N HIS A 95 -23.54 15.97 3.20
CA HIS A 95 -23.27 15.53 4.57
C HIS A 95 -23.11 14.01 4.67
N TRP A 96 -23.93 13.23 3.98
CA TRP A 96 -23.78 11.77 3.94
C TRP A 96 -22.50 11.33 3.24
N LEU A 97 -22.12 11.95 2.12
CA LEU A 97 -20.83 11.71 1.48
C LEU A 97 -19.66 11.95 2.46
N LEU A 98 -19.70 13.03 3.22
CA LEU A 98 -18.70 13.32 4.25
C LEU A 98 -18.73 12.31 5.40
N TYR A 99 -19.90 11.90 5.88
CA TYR A 99 -19.99 10.88 6.94
C TYR A 99 -19.41 9.53 6.50
N ILE A 100 -19.70 9.09 5.28
CA ILE A 100 -19.10 7.90 4.69
C ILE A 100 -17.59 8.10 4.57
N SER A 101 -17.14 9.23 4.02
CA SER A 101 -15.72 9.56 3.84
C SER A 101 -14.91 9.49 5.13
N LEU A 102 -15.44 10.04 6.23
CA LEU A 102 -14.76 10.09 7.53
C LEU A 102 -14.44 8.73 8.13
N VAL A 103 -15.13 7.67 7.68
CA VAL A 103 -14.89 6.29 8.12
C VAL A 103 -14.16 5.52 7.02
N ALA A 104 -14.67 5.59 5.80
CA ALA A 104 -14.22 4.78 4.68
C ALA A 104 -12.78 5.09 4.27
N VAL A 105 -12.40 6.36 4.16
CA VAL A 105 -11.05 6.78 3.73
C VAL A 105 -9.96 6.32 4.70
N PRO A 106 -10.01 6.64 6.01
CA PRO A 106 -8.99 6.17 6.94
C PRO A 106 -9.01 4.64 7.12
N LEU A 107 -10.18 4.00 7.04
CA LEU A 107 -10.27 2.54 7.11
C LEU A 107 -9.55 1.86 5.94
N THR A 108 -9.75 2.32 4.70
CA THR A 108 -9.01 1.76 3.56
C THR A 108 -7.52 2.07 3.63
N GLY A 109 -7.14 3.24 4.17
CA GLY A 109 -5.73 3.57 4.41
C GLY A 109 -5.07 2.65 5.46
N TRP A 110 -5.81 2.27 6.51
CA TRP A 110 -5.31 1.36 7.53
C TRP A 110 -5.23 -0.09 7.02
N ILE A 111 -6.23 -0.55 6.24
CA ILE A 111 -6.15 -1.86 5.58
C ILE A 111 -4.97 -1.90 4.60
N HIS A 112 -4.74 -0.84 3.83
CA HIS A 112 -3.55 -0.73 2.98
C HIS A 112 -2.26 -0.85 3.80
N HIS A 113 -2.15 -0.12 4.92
CA HIS A 113 -0.97 -0.24 5.79
C HIS A 113 -0.76 -1.65 6.35
N ALA A 114 -1.82 -2.31 6.81
CA ALA A 114 -1.77 -3.67 7.36
C ALA A 114 -1.47 -4.75 6.30
N ALA A 115 -1.63 -4.42 5.01
CA ALA A 115 -1.30 -5.30 3.90
C ALA A 115 0.13 -5.05 3.34
N THR A 116 0.93 -4.22 4.00
CA THR A 116 2.29 -3.83 3.55
C THR A 116 3.30 -3.91 4.69
N GLU A 117 4.56 -4.17 4.37
CA GLU A 117 5.67 -4.22 5.34
C GLU A 117 6.68 -3.09 5.13
N GLY A 118 7.45 -2.79 6.17
CA GLY A 118 8.70 -2.02 6.05
C GLY A 118 8.60 -0.53 5.80
N PHE A 119 7.40 0.05 5.57
CA PHE A 119 7.29 1.48 5.26
C PHE A 119 6.39 2.28 6.23
N ALA A 120 6.96 3.33 6.82
CA ALA A 120 6.28 4.39 7.57
C ALA A 120 5.31 3.87 8.66
N PRO A 121 5.79 3.50 9.86
CA PRO A 121 4.94 2.95 10.91
C PRO A 121 3.96 3.98 11.48
N ILE A 122 2.83 3.50 12.00
CA ILE A 122 1.93 4.26 12.86
C ILE A 122 2.63 4.47 14.21
N LEU A 123 2.75 5.74 14.64
CA LEU A 123 3.54 6.12 15.82
C LEU A 123 2.77 5.95 17.14
N LEU A 124 1.48 5.62 17.09
CA LEU A 124 0.71 5.29 18.29
C LEU A 124 1.11 3.90 18.79
N PRO A 125 1.11 3.66 20.11
CA PRO A 125 1.41 2.34 20.69
C PRO A 125 0.22 1.38 20.53
N ILE A 126 -0.16 1.13 19.28
CA ILE A 126 -1.22 0.20 18.86
C ILE A 126 -0.62 -0.80 17.86
N GLY A 127 -1.31 -1.91 17.64
CA GLY A 127 -0.92 -2.86 16.59
C GLY A 127 -0.85 -2.19 15.22
N GLN A 128 0.21 -2.48 14.45
CA GLN A 128 0.36 -2.00 13.07
C GLN A 128 -0.60 -2.77 12.14
N ASP A 129 -0.78 -4.06 12.42
CA ASP A 129 -1.64 -4.95 11.66
C ASP A 129 -3.11 -4.88 12.11
N LEU A 130 -3.99 -5.36 11.24
CA LEU A 130 -5.39 -5.56 11.52
C LEU A 130 -5.73 -7.05 11.50
N PRO A 131 -6.56 -7.55 12.44
CA PRO A 131 -7.04 -8.92 12.38
C PRO A 131 -7.70 -9.23 11.03
N PHE A 132 -7.38 -10.38 10.46
CA PHE A 132 -7.94 -10.89 9.19
C PHE A 132 -7.55 -10.10 7.93
N VAL A 133 -6.63 -9.14 8.01
CA VAL A 133 -6.03 -8.50 6.83
C VAL A 133 -4.73 -9.24 6.52
N PRO A 134 -4.65 -9.98 5.39
CA PRO A 134 -3.41 -10.64 5.00
C PRO A 134 -2.39 -9.60 4.52
N ASN A 135 -1.11 -9.91 4.76
CA ASN A 135 -0.02 -9.21 4.13
C ASN A 135 0.08 -9.67 2.67
N ASP A 136 -0.52 -8.92 1.76
CA ASP A 136 -0.71 -9.33 0.37
C ASP A 136 -0.68 -8.11 -0.56
N GLU A 137 0.08 -8.23 -1.64
CA GLU A 137 0.31 -7.15 -2.60
C GLU A 137 -0.98 -6.73 -3.32
N ALA A 138 -1.88 -7.67 -3.63
CA ALA A 138 -3.15 -7.36 -4.29
C ALA A 138 -4.10 -6.62 -3.35
N VAL A 139 -4.14 -7.03 -2.07
CA VAL A 139 -4.88 -6.32 -1.01
C VAL A 139 -4.31 -4.91 -0.84
N ALA A 140 -2.99 -4.76 -0.70
CA ALA A 140 -2.35 -3.45 -0.58
C ALA A 140 -2.71 -2.52 -1.74
N LYS A 141 -2.62 -3.00 -2.98
CA LYS A 141 -2.94 -2.21 -4.19
C LYS A 141 -4.42 -1.82 -4.25
N LEU A 142 -5.32 -2.77 -4.01
CA LEU A 142 -6.76 -2.50 -4.00
C LEU A 142 -7.10 -1.40 -2.98
N PHE A 143 -6.66 -1.55 -1.74
CA PHE A 143 -7.00 -0.61 -0.67
C PHE A 143 -6.26 0.72 -0.79
N GLY A 144 -5.04 0.73 -1.35
CA GLY A 144 -4.33 1.96 -1.72
C GLY A 144 -5.07 2.75 -2.80
N GLY A 145 -5.53 2.09 -3.87
CA GLY A 145 -6.33 2.70 -4.93
C GLY A 145 -7.70 3.20 -4.44
N LEU A 146 -8.37 2.41 -3.59
CA LEU A 146 -9.62 2.85 -2.92
C LEU A 146 -9.39 4.06 -2.02
N HIS A 147 -8.33 4.06 -1.20
CA HIS A 147 -7.97 5.20 -0.36
C HIS A 147 -7.75 6.46 -1.20
N TRP A 148 -6.97 6.36 -2.27
CA TRP A 148 -6.75 7.48 -3.19
C TRP A 148 -8.06 7.99 -3.79
N LEU A 149 -8.89 7.12 -4.38
CA LEU A 149 -10.14 7.54 -5.02
C LEU A 149 -11.13 8.13 -4.00
N TRP A 150 -11.37 7.44 -2.89
CA TRP A 150 -12.32 7.88 -1.87
C TRP A 150 -11.85 9.18 -1.19
N SER A 151 -10.54 9.44 -1.12
CA SER A 151 -10.03 10.75 -0.72
C SER A 151 -10.45 11.86 -1.69
N LYS A 152 -10.51 11.61 -3.01
CA LYS A 152 -10.99 12.60 -3.99
C LYS A 152 -12.49 12.88 -3.83
N ILE A 153 -13.29 11.85 -3.55
CA ILE A 153 -14.71 12.00 -3.19
C ILE A 153 -14.85 12.88 -1.94
N MET A 154 -14.03 12.62 -0.91
CA MET A 154 -14.00 13.43 0.32
C MET A 154 -13.63 14.88 0.03
N VAL A 155 -12.56 15.14 -0.72
CA VAL A 155 -12.12 16.50 -1.08
C VAL A 155 -13.21 17.23 -1.86
N GLY A 156 -13.80 16.60 -2.89
CA GLY A 156 -14.92 17.19 -3.64
C GLY A 156 -16.11 17.53 -2.73
N SER A 157 -16.44 16.64 -1.79
CA SER A 157 -17.51 16.84 -0.81
C SER A 157 -17.20 17.98 0.17
N ILE A 158 -15.95 18.12 0.62
CA ILE A 158 -15.49 19.22 1.47
C ILE A 158 -15.63 20.55 0.72
N LEU A 159 -15.19 20.61 -0.53
CA LEU A 159 -15.30 21.81 -1.36
C LEU A 159 -16.76 22.22 -1.56
N LEU A 160 -17.65 21.27 -1.87
CA LEU A 160 -19.09 21.53 -1.98
C LEU A 160 -19.70 21.98 -0.64
N HIS A 161 -19.30 21.37 0.46
CA HIS A 161 -19.75 21.74 1.80
C HIS A 161 -19.35 23.17 2.17
N ILE A 162 -18.09 23.54 1.95
CA ILE A 162 -17.58 24.89 2.18
C ILE A 162 -18.28 25.87 1.24
N ALA A 163 -18.40 25.57 -0.05
CA ALA A 163 -19.08 26.41 -1.01
C ALA A 163 -20.55 26.68 -0.61
N GLY A 164 -21.26 25.65 -0.12
CA GLY A 164 -22.60 25.80 0.44
C GLY A 164 -22.61 26.74 1.66
N ALA A 165 -21.72 26.54 2.62
CA ALA A 165 -21.61 27.42 3.78
C ALA A 165 -21.31 28.89 3.40
N LEU A 166 -20.41 29.12 2.43
CA LEU A 166 -20.07 30.45 1.95
C LEU A 166 -21.24 31.09 1.17
N LYS A 167 -21.96 30.33 0.35
CA LYS A 167 -23.20 30.78 -0.30
C LYS A 167 -24.20 31.27 0.75
N HIS A 168 -24.44 30.48 1.80
CA HIS A 168 -25.36 30.86 2.87
C HIS A 168 -24.93 32.13 3.61
N VAL A 169 -23.62 32.36 3.78
CA VAL A 169 -23.08 33.56 4.44
C VAL A 169 -23.15 34.80 3.54
N PHE A 170 -22.72 34.71 2.28
CA PHE A 170 -22.52 35.88 1.43
C PHE A 170 -23.72 36.20 0.53
N ILE A 171 -24.46 35.17 0.08
CA ILE A 171 -25.58 35.31 -0.85
C ILE A 171 -26.90 35.28 -0.08
N ASP A 172 -27.19 34.19 0.63
CA ASP A 172 -28.45 34.06 1.38
C ASP A 172 -28.46 34.91 2.66
N LYS A 173 -27.28 35.23 3.20
CA LYS A 173 -27.07 36.00 4.44
C LYS A 173 -27.79 35.41 5.65
N ASP A 174 -27.96 34.09 5.67
CA ASP A 174 -28.70 33.38 6.70
C ASP A 174 -27.81 32.93 7.87
N ALA A 175 -28.39 32.21 8.83
CA ALA A 175 -27.72 31.81 10.05
C ALA A 175 -27.08 30.41 10.01
N THR A 176 -26.95 29.78 8.85
CA THR A 176 -26.45 28.40 8.69
C THR A 176 -25.08 28.22 9.33
N LEU A 177 -24.08 29.03 8.97
CA LEU A 177 -22.73 28.95 9.57
C LEU A 177 -22.74 29.38 11.06
N ARG A 178 -23.54 30.40 11.40
CA ARG A 178 -23.65 30.90 12.78
C ARG A 178 -24.13 29.82 13.75
N ARG A 179 -25.01 28.91 13.32
CA ARG A 179 -25.48 27.77 14.12
C ARG A 179 -24.36 26.77 14.48
N MET A 180 -23.27 26.75 13.71
CA MET A 180 -22.09 25.91 13.95
C MET A 180 -20.95 26.62 14.69
N TRP A 181 -21.06 27.93 14.94
CA TRP A 181 -20.05 28.69 15.69
C TRP A 181 -20.27 28.64 17.21
N PHE A 182 -19.22 28.86 18.00
CA PHE A 182 -19.33 28.94 19.46
C PHE A 182 -19.99 30.27 19.89
N GLY A 183 -20.93 30.22 20.83
CA GLY A 183 -21.70 31.39 21.30
C GLY A 183 -23.22 31.23 21.17
N LYS A 184 -23.96 32.24 21.63
CA LYS A 184 -25.43 32.31 21.50
C LYS A 184 -25.79 32.64 20.06
N SER A 185 -26.73 31.91 19.47
CA SER A 185 -27.29 32.22 18.15
C SER A 185 -28.81 32.19 18.24
N ASP A 186 -29.46 33.30 17.90
CA ASP A 186 -30.93 33.46 17.97
C ASP A 186 -31.64 32.90 16.72
N ALA A 187 -30.99 31.97 16.02
CA ALA A 187 -31.45 31.47 14.74
C ALA A 187 -32.45 30.31 14.93
N ALA A 188 -33.73 30.65 14.98
CA ALA A 188 -34.82 29.69 15.07
C ALA A 188 -34.91 28.79 13.83
N GLY A 189 -34.75 27.48 14.02
CA GLY A 189 -35.25 26.47 13.09
C GLY A 189 -36.68 26.09 13.47
N LEU A 190 -37.61 26.14 12.53
CA LEU A 190 -38.99 25.73 12.74
C LEU A 190 -39.12 24.20 12.59
N GLY A 191 -39.62 23.53 13.63
CA GLY A 191 -40.14 22.16 13.55
C GLY A 191 -39.11 21.02 13.58
N ARG A 192 -39.62 19.78 13.52
CA ARG A 192 -38.85 18.55 13.32
C ARG A 192 -38.83 18.23 11.82
N HIS A 193 -37.65 18.08 11.22
CA HIS A 193 -37.52 17.55 9.86
C HIS A 193 -37.34 16.03 9.92
N ALA A 194 -38.22 15.28 9.27
CA ALA A 194 -38.03 13.85 9.06
C ALA A 194 -37.07 13.68 7.88
N GLY A 195 -35.86 13.18 8.14
CA GLY A 195 -34.88 12.94 7.08
C GLY A 195 -35.43 11.96 6.04
N THR A 196 -35.29 12.29 4.76
CA THR A 196 -35.66 11.38 3.67
C THR A 196 -34.53 10.39 3.42
N TRP A 197 -34.86 9.12 3.17
CA TRP A 197 -33.87 8.06 2.87
C TRP A 197 -33.18 8.23 1.52
N THR A 198 -33.63 9.18 0.68
CA THR A 198 -33.13 9.40 -0.67
C THR A 198 -31.72 9.98 -0.69
N ALA A 199 -31.38 10.88 0.23
CA ALA A 199 -30.04 11.46 0.35
C ALA A 199 -28.95 10.43 0.72
N PRO A 200 -29.11 9.57 1.75
CA PRO A 200 -28.12 8.54 2.05
C PRO A 200 -28.00 7.52 0.90
N VAL A 201 -29.10 7.16 0.25
CA VAL A 201 -29.04 6.26 -0.93
C VAL A 201 -28.31 6.91 -2.10
N ALA A 202 -28.52 8.21 -2.36
CA ALA A 202 -27.78 8.93 -3.38
C ALA A 202 -26.27 8.97 -3.08
N ALA A 203 -25.88 9.22 -1.83
CA ALA A 203 -24.48 9.21 -1.41
C ALA A 203 -23.83 7.82 -1.61
N VAL A 204 -24.51 6.74 -1.20
CA VAL A 204 -24.03 5.37 -1.42
C VAL A 204 -23.95 5.04 -2.92
N ALA A 205 -24.96 5.40 -3.71
CA ALA A 205 -24.97 5.18 -5.15
C ALA A 205 -23.80 5.90 -5.84
N LEU A 206 -23.47 7.12 -5.42
CA LEU A 206 -22.29 7.85 -5.92
C LEU A 206 -20.99 7.13 -5.58
N TYR A 207 -20.83 6.64 -4.35
CA TYR A 207 -19.66 5.83 -3.97
C TYR A 207 -19.52 4.57 -4.81
N VAL A 208 -20.61 3.83 -4.99
CA VAL A 208 -20.63 2.61 -5.79
C VAL A 208 -20.30 2.91 -7.25
N ALA A 209 -20.94 3.94 -7.83
CA ALA A 209 -20.73 4.33 -9.23
C ALA A 209 -19.29 4.78 -9.48
N LEU A 210 -18.73 5.63 -8.61
CA LEU A 210 -17.35 6.11 -8.76
C LEU A 210 -16.33 4.99 -8.52
N THR A 211 -16.60 4.07 -7.58
CA THR A 211 -15.77 2.89 -7.37
C THR A 211 -15.80 1.97 -8.59
N GLY A 212 -16.98 1.70 -9.15
CA GLY A 212 -17.12 0.91 -10.38
C GLY A 212 -16.43 1.56 -11.58
N ALA A 213 -16.53 2.88 -11.73
CA ALA A 213 -15.81 3.63 -12.76
C ALA A 213 -14.29 3.56 -12.56
N GLY A 214 -13.81 3.63 -11.32
CA GLY A 214 -12.40 3.46 -10.99
C GLY A 214 -11.88 2.06 -11.34
N ALA A 215 -12.67 1.02 -11.05
CA ALA A 215 -12.35 -0.35 -11.46
C ALA A 215 -12.28 -0.49 -12.98
N ALA A 216 -13.26 0.05 -13.71
CA ALA A 216 -13.28 0.03 -15.17
C ALA A 216 -12.10 0.80 -15.80
N ALA A 217 -11.58 1.81 -15.09
CA ALA A 217 -10.38 2.55 -15.48
C ALA A 217 -9.06 1.90 -15.02
N GLY A 218 -9.10 0.73 -14.37
CA GLY A 218 -7.92 0.01 -13.91
C GLY A 218 -7.24 0.60 -12.66
N LEU A 219 -7.90 1.51 -11.92
CA LEU A 219 -7.30 2.19 -10.76
C LEU A 219 -6.92 1.25 -9.59
N TYR A 220 -7.42 0.02 -9.60
CA TYR A 220 -7.18 -0.98 -8.54
C TYR A 220 -6.34 -2.16 -9.00
N ALA A 221 -6.04 -2.24 -10.30
CA ALA A 221 -5.23 -3.30 -10.85
C ALA A 221 -3.74 -2.94 -10.70
N ALA A 222 -2.90 -3.95 -10.51
CA ALA A 222 -1.46 -3.79 -10.60
C ALA A 222 -1.09 -3.40 -12.03
N PRO A 223 -0.53 -2.21 -12.30
CA PRO A 223 0.15 -2.01 -13.56
C PRO A 223 1.43 -2.84 -13.52
N SER A 224 1.49 -3.93 -14.28
CA SER A 224 2.75 -4.56 -14.66
C SER A 224 3.39 -3.65 -15.71
N THR A 225 4.06 -2.58 -15.28
CA THR A 225 4.74 -1.65 -16.20
C THR A 225 5.98 -2.27 -16.84
N VAL A 226 6.50 -3.35 -16.25
CA VAL A 226 7.59 -4.14 -16.80
C VAL A 226 7.01 -5.35 -17.52
N GLU A 227 7.26 -5.44 -18.81
CA GLU A 227 6.91 -6.60 -19.61
C GLU A 227 7.64 -7.83 -19.07
N ARG A 228 6.87 -8.85 -18.68
CA ARG A 228 7.42 -10.15 -18.31
C ARG A 228 7.94 -10.80 -19.58
N ILE A 229 9.26 -10.99 -19.66
CA ILE A 229 9.84 -11.74 -20.75
C ILE A 229 9.55 -13.24 -20.57
N GLU A 230 9.20 -13.89 -21.68
CA GLU A 230 9.16 -15.35 -21.75
C GLU A 230 10.60 -15.85 -21.86
N LEU A 231 10.99 -16.70 -20.91
CA LEU A 231 12.33 -17.28 -20.89
C LEU A 231 12.38 -18.48 -21.84
N ALA A 232 13.51 -18.65 -22.52
CA ALA A 232 13.71 -19.82 -23.37
C ALA A 232 13.72 -21.10 -22.52
N GLU A 233 13.06 -22.15 -23.01
CA GLU A 233 13.24 -23.49 -22.46
C GLU A 233 14.70 -23.92 -22.60
N VAL A 234 15.21 -24.57 -21.56
CA VAL A 234 16.59 -25.02 -21.48
C VAL A 234 16.65 -26.54 -21.40
N SER A 235 17.65 -27.13 -22.06
CA SER A 235 17.93 -28.56 -21.91
C SER A 235 18.54 -28.80 -20.54
N SER A 236 17.96 -29.71 -19.77
CA SER A 236 18.41 -30.03 -18.42
C SER A 236 18.42 -31.55 -18.21
N ASP A 237 19.47 -32.07 -17.57
CA ASP A 237 19.50 -33.47 -17.14
C ASP A 237 18.58 -33.68 -15.93
N TRP A 238 18.33 -32.62 -15.16
CA TRP A 238 17.39 -32.58 -14.05
C TRP A 238 16.38 -31.46 -14.28
N THR A 239 15.15 -31.82 -14.66
CA THR A 239 14.08 -30.86 -14.92
C THR A 239 13.43 -30.42 -13.62
N VAL A 240 13.44 -29.12 -13.32
CA VAL A 240 12.75 -28.57 -12.15
C VAL A 240 11.23 -28.72 -12.32
N THR A 241 10.57 -29.38 -11.38
CA THR A 241 9.12 -29.56 -11.36
C THR A 241 8.42 -28.58 -10.42
N GLU A 242 9.09 -28.21 -9.33
CA GLU A 242 8.63 -27.22 -8.35
C GLU A 242 9.83 -26.42 -7.87
N GLY A 243 9.68 -25.11 -7.65
CA GLY A 243 10.73 -24.35 -6.99
C GLY A 243 10.38 -22.89 -6.74
N SER A 244 11.20 -22.25 -5.91
CA SER A 244 11.08 -20.85 -5.53
C SER A 244 12.45 -20.21 -5.39
N ILE A 245 12.58 -18.99 -5.90
CA ILE A 245 13.70 -18.08 -5.60
C ILE A 245 13.10 -16.92 -4.81
N ASN A 246 13.25 -16.98 -3.49
CA ASN A 246 12.74 -15.97 -2.58
C ASN A 246 13.85 -15.01 -2.17
N LEU A 247 13.48 -13.77 -1.92
CA LEU A 247 14.38 -12.74 -1.45
C LEU A 247 13.77 -11.99 -0.28
N THR A 248 14.60 -11.64 0.69
CA THR A 248 14.23 -10.86 1.87
C THR A 248 15.17 -9.67 1.99
N ILE A 249 14.60 -8.47 1.93
CA ILE A 249 15.30 -7.22 2.21
C ILE A 249 14.93 -6.72 3.60
N THR A 250 15.73 -5.83 4.17
CA THR A 250 15.36 -5.09 5.39
C THR A 250 15.23 -3.60 5.07
N GLN A 251 14.04 -3.05 5.27
CA GLN A 251 13.74 -1.63 5.05
C GLN A 251 13.21 -1.02 6.36
N PHE A 252 13.80 0.10 6.79
CA PHE A 252 13.50 0.75 8.07
C PHE A 252 13.47 -0.25 9.26
N GLY A 253 14.38 -1.23 9.25
CA GLY A 253 14.49 -2.27 10.28
C GLY A 253 13.43 -3.39 10.24
N SER A 254 12.51 -3.38 9.27
CA SER A 254 11.55 -4.47 9.07
C SER A 254 11.93 -5.30 7.85
N ALA A 255 11.74 -6.63 7.94
CA ALA A 255 11.88 -7.49 6.78
C ALA A 255 10.75 -7.21 5.77
N VAL A 256 11.07 -7.32 4.48
CA VAL A 256 10.12 -7.37 3.38
C VAL A 256 10.55 -8.52 2.48
N SER A 257 9.67 -9.51 2.31
CA SER A 257 9.97 -10.71 1.55
C SER A 257 9.17 -10.78 0.25
N GLY A 258 9.72 -11.52 -0.70
CA GLY A 258 9.18 -11.66 -2.04
C GLY A 258 9.93 -12.74 -2.83
N GLY A 259 9.74 -12.76 -4.14
CA GLY A 259 10.44 -13.72 -5.00
C GLY A 259 10.22 -13.47 -6.48
N PHE A 260 10.90 -14.28 -7.30
CA PHE A 260 10.75 -14.28 -8.75
C PHE A 260 9.84 -15.43 -9.18
N ALA A 261 8.80 -15.12 -9.93
CA ALA A 261 7.84 -16.11 -10.40
C ALA A 261 8.34 -16.88 -11.64
N ASP A 262 9.18 -16.27 -12.47
CA ASP A 262 9.62 -16.85 -13.74
C ASP A 262 11.15 -16.95 -13.80
N TRP A 263 11.64 -18.18 -13.91
CA TRP A 263 13.05 -18.52 -14.07
C TRP A 263 13.17 -19.88 -14.76
N THR A 264 14.30 -20.12 -15.43
CA THR A 264 14.65 -21.42 -16.02
C THR A 264 16.02 -21.83 -15.50
N SER A 265 16.26 -23.14 -15.38
CA SER A 265 17.53 -23.67 -14.88
C SER A 265 17.94 -24.91 -15.68
N ALA A 266 19.12 -24.84 -16.29
CA ALA A 266 19.79 -25.97 -16.91
C ALA A 266 20.70 -26.61 -15.86
N ILE A 267 20.40 -27.83 -15.46
CA ILE A 267 21.07 -28.53 -14.36
C ILE A 267 21.65 -29.84 -14.90
N SER A 268 22.95 -30.03 -14.70
CA SER A 268 23.62 -31.31 -14.84
C SER A 268 24.18 -31.72 -13.49
N PHE A 269 23.95 -32.96 -13.07
CA PHE A 269 24.46 -33.47 -11.79
C PHE A 269 24.69 -34.98 -11.86
N ASP A 270 25.92 -35.39 -11.55
CA ASP A 270 26.38 -36.78 -11.44
C ASP A 270 26.93 -37.03 -10.03
N GLU A 271 26.21 -37.86 -9.27
CA GLU A 271 26.56 -38.27 -7.91
C GLU A 271 27.87 -39.07 -7.81
N ASN A 272 28.38 -39.59 -8.94
CA ASN A 272 29.57 -40.43 -8.98
C ASN A 272 30.85 -39.66 -9.37
N ALA A 273 30.73 -38.37 -9.70
CA ALA A 273 31.87 -37.54 -10.07
C ALA A 273 32.69 -37.11 -8.83
N SER A 274 34.00 -36.93 -9.01
CA SER A 274 34.95 -36.75 -7.89
C SER A 274 35.44 -35.32 -7.64
N ASP A 275 35.40 -34.45 -8.65
CA ASP A 275 35.90 -33.06 -8.56
C ASP A 275 34.75 -32.05 -8.77
N VAL A 276 34.24 -31.98 -10.00
CA VAL A 276 33.03 -31.21 -10.35
C VAL A 276 31.89 -32.19 -10.51
N MET A 277 30.89 -32.09 -9.64
CA MET A 277 29.75 -33.00 -9.61
C MET A 277 28.68 -32.63 -10.63
N GLY A 278 28.75 -31.44 -11.19
CA GLY A 278 27.72 -30.95 -12.10
C GLY A 278 27.90 -29.47 -12.41
N SER A 279 26.96 -28.93 -13.15
CA SER A 279 26.89 -27.50 -13.45
C SER A 279 25.44 -27.04 -13.43
N VAL A 280 25.26 -25.74 -13.18
CA VAL A 280 23.96 -25.08 -13.20
C VAL A 280 24.08 -23.76 -13.94
N GLU A 281 23.11 -23.49 -14.82
CA GLU A 281 22.86 -22.17 -15.39
C GLU A 281 21.40 -21.80 -15.20
N THR A 282 21.14 -20.79 -14.36
CA THR A 282 19.80 -20.31 -14.05
C THR A 282 19.62 -18.91 -14.62
N THR A 283 18.58 -18.73 -15.45
CA THR A 283 18.15 -17.42 -15.94
C THR A 283 16.87 -17.00 -15.23
N ILE A 284 16.86 -15.79 -14.66
CA ILE A 284 15.75 -15.24 -13.88
C ILE A 284 15.16 -14.06 -14.65
N SER A 285 13.83 -14.05 -14.86
CA SER A 285 13.11 -12.91 -15.42
C SER A 285 12.92 -11.86 -14.33
N ILE A 286 13.61 -10.73 -14.44
CA ILE A 286 13.56 -9.66 -13.42
C ILE A 286 12.14 -9.07 -13.31
N GLY A 287 11.43 -8.94 -14.44
CA GLY A 287 10.05 -8.44 -14.46
C GLY A 287 9.05 -9.36 -13.73
N SER A 288 9.46 -10.57 -13.34
CA SER A 288 8.64 -11.50 -12.56
C SER A 288 8.70 -11.27 -11.04
N LEU A 289 9.50 -10.29 -10.59
CA LEU A 289 9.64 -9.94 -9.18
C LEU A 289 8.31 -9.52 -8.57
N SER A 290 8.00 -10.09 -7.41
CA SER A 290 7.05 -9.53 -6.44
C SER A 290 7.80 -9.36 -5.12
N LEU A 291 7.79 -8.15 -4.57
CA LEU A 291 8.44 -7.75 -3.32
C LEU A 291 7.53 -6.79 -2.54
N GLY A 292 6.28 -7.21 -2.34
CA GLY A 292 5.27 -6.44 -1.61
C GLY A 292 5.03 -5.04 -2.20
N SER A 293 4.97 -4.01 -1.35
CA SER A 293 4.73 -2.62 -1.78
C SER A 293 5.92 -1.96 -2.48
N VAL A 294 7.12 -2.54 -2.40
CA VAL A 294 8.33 -1.97 -2.98
C VAL A 294 8.69 -2.57 -4.34
N THR A 295 7.89 -3.51 -4.87
CA THR A 295 8.10 -4.14 -6.19
C THR A 295 8.40 -3.11 -7.28
N GLY A 296 7.58 -2.06 -7.40
CA GLY A 296 7.76 -1.04 -8.42
C GLY A 296 9.11 -0.32 -8.31
N GLN A 297 9.46 0.12 -7.10
CA GLN A 297 10.74 0.77 -6.83
C GLN A 297 11.92 -0.18 -7.12
N ALA A 298 11.82 -1.45 -6.76
CA ALA A 298 12.86 -2.44 -7.01
C ALA A 298 13.13 -2.65 -8.51
N LEU A 299 12.13 -2.44 -9.37
CA LEU A 299 12.24 -2.57 -10.82
C LEU A 299 12.74 -1.31 -11.53
N ASP A 300 12.75 -0.15 -10.85
CA ASP A 300 13.16 1.14 -11.40
C ASP A 300 14.68 1.22 -11.67
N ALA A 301 15.11 2.29 -12.35
CA ALA A 301 16.45 2.45 -12.92
C ALA A 301 17.62 2.42 -11.90
N ASP A 302 17.43 2.91 -10.68
CA ASP A 302 18.48 2.87 -9.64
C ASP A 302 18.64 1.47 -9.03
N PHE A 303 17.61 0.62 -9.13
CA PHE A 303 17.59 -0.73 -8.60
C PHE A 303 17.89 -1.75 -9.70
N PHE A 304 17.00 -2.70 -9.98
CA PHE A 304 17.22 -3.73 -11.01
C PHE A 304 17.25 -3.14 -12.44
N ASN A 305 16.63 -1.97 -12.67
CA ASN A 305 16.49 -1.38 -14.00
C ASN A 305 15.95 -2.40 -15.01
N ALA A 306 14.82 -3.02 -14.68
CA ALA A 306 14.29 -4.18 -15.38
C ALA A 306 13.94 -3.90 -16.85
N ALA A 307 13.64 -2.63 -17.18
CA ALA A 307 13.40 -2.19 -18.55
C ALA A 307 14.65 -2.25 -19.44
N THR A 308 15.85 -2.11 -18.85
CA THR A 308 17.12 -2.19 -19.58
C THR A 308 17.76 -3.57 -19.44
N PHE A 309 17.64 -4.18 -18.27
CA PHE A 309 18.24 -5.48 -17.92
C PHE A 309 17.13 -6.45 -17.48
N PRO A 310 16.47 -7.12 -18.43
CA PRO A 310 15.28 -7.91 -18.13
C PRO A 310 15.60 -9.26 -17.47
N THR A 311 16.86 -9.69 -17.47
CA THR A 311 17.33 -10.96 -16.91
C THR A 311 18.46 -10.79 -15.90
N ALA A 312 18.51 -11.68 -14.91
CA ALA A 312 19.73 -12.04 -14.18
C ALA A 312 20.13 -13.48 -14.51
N VAL A 313 21.43 -13.77 -14.46
CA VAL A 313 21.97 -15.10 -14.79
C VAL A 313 22.91 -15.56 -13.69
N PHE A 314 22.72 -16.78 -13.20
CA PHE A 314 23.64 -17.45 -12.29
C PHE A 314 24.22 -18.68 -12.99
N THR A 315 25.55 -18.77 -13.07
CA THR A 315 26.25 -19.91 -13.66
C THR A 315 27.26 -20.42 -12.65
N ALA A 316 27.25 -21.72 -12.35
CA ALA A 316 28.14 -22.31 -11.36
C ALA A 316 28.46 -23.77 -11.62
N ASP A 317 29.62 -24.19 -11.11
CA ASP A 317 29.99 -25.59 -10.96
C ASP A 317 29.49 -26.09 -9.60
N ILE A 318 28.98 -27.31 -9.56
CA ILE A 318 28.52 -27.96 -8.32
C ILE A 318 29.66 -28.78 -7.75
N LEU A 319 30.05 -28.48 -6.52
CA LEU A 319 31.14 -29.12 -5.81
C LEU A 319 30.64 -29.78 -4.52
N ALA A 320 31.27 -30.88 -4.11
CA ALA A 320 31.04 -31.47 -2.79
C ALA A 320 31.66 -30.59 -1.68
N ASP A 321 30.94 -30.41 -0.58
CA ASP A 321 31.43 -29.73 0.63
C ASP A 321 31.00 -30.50 1.89
N GLY A 322 31.79 -31.52 2.24
CA GLY A 322 31.48 -32.41 3.36
C GLY A 322 30.21 -33.24 3.12
N ASP A 323 29.20 -33.07 3.97
CA ASP A 323 27.88 -33.69 3.84
C ASP A 323 26.88 -32.81 3.03
N ALA A 324 27.36 -31.70 2.48
CA ALA A 324 26.59 -30.73 1.71
C ALA A 324 27.25 -30.45 0.34
N TYR A 325 26.71 -29.48 -0.37
CA TYR A 325 27.21 -29.06 -1.68
C TYR A 325 27.35 -27.54 -1.73
N VAL A 326 28.20 -27.07 -2.63
CA VAL A 326 28.31 -25.65 -2.98
C VAL A 326 28.20 -25.50 -4.50
N ALA A 327 27.35 -24.58 -4.94
CA ALA A 327 27.35 -24.10 -6.32
C ALA A 327 28.26 -22.88 -6.37
N ASP A 328 29.50 -23.07 -6.82
CA ASP A 328 30.54 -22.04 -6.88
C ASP A 328 30.67 -21.51 -8.31
N GLY A 329 30.44 -20.21 -8.48
CA GLY A 329 30.43 -19.59 -9.80
C GLY A 329 30.19 -18.10 -9.75
N THR A 330 29.37 -17.60 -10.68
CA THR A 330 29.13 -16.17 -10.84
C THR A 330 27.65 -15.86 -10.99
N LEU A 331 27.25 -14.76 -10.36
CA LEU A 331 25.95 -14.11 -10.58
C LEU A 331 26.17 -12.85 -11.41
N THR A 332 25.32 -12.64 -12.42
CA THR A 332 25.29 -11.45 -13.26
C THR A 332 23.95 -10.75 -13.10
N ILE A 333 23.98 -9.50 -12.64
CA ILE A 333 22.82 -8.61 -12.56
C ILE A 333 23.24 -7.25 -13.14
N LYS A 334 22.42 -6.64 -14.01
CA LYS A 334 22.73 -5.37 -14.69
C LYS A 334 24.08 -5.38 -15.42
N ASP A 335 24.38 -6.48 -16.11
CA ASP A 335 25.68 -6.73 -16.78
C ASP A 335 26.91 -6.67 -15.85
N ILE A 336 26.71 -6.64 -14.54
CA ILE A 336 27.77 -6.71 -13.53
C ILE A 336 27.85 -8.15 -13.04
N THR A 337 29.01 -8.76 -13.27
CA THR A 337 29.28 -10.15 -12.87
C THR A 337 30.14 -10.17 -11.61
N ALA A 338 29.71 -10.92 -10.61
CA ALA A 338 30.46 -11.13 -9.37
C ALA A 338 30.48 -12.60 -8.94
N PRO A 339 31.55 -13.06 -8.27
CA PRO A 339 31.60 -14.41 -7.70
C PRO A 339 30.49 -14.62 -6.67
N LEU A 340 29.89 -15.80 -6.68
CA LEU A 340 28.88 -16.23 -5.71
C LEU A 340 29.03 -17.73 -5.46
N ALA A 341 29.18 -18.11 -4.19
CA ALA A 341 29.25 -19.50 -3.76
C ALA A 341 28.02 -19.82 -2.92
N LEU A 342 27.04 -20.50 -3.50
CA LEU A 342 25.77 -20.85 -2.86
C LEU A 342 25.88 -22.20 -2.15
N PRO A 343 25.92 -22.25 -0.80
CA PRO A 343 25.82 -23.51 -0.08
C PRO A 343 24.40 -24.06 -0.16
N PHE A 344 24.27 -25.36 -0.35
CA PHE A 344 22.97 -26.03 -0.37
C PHE A 344 23.03 -27.47 0.13
N THR A 345 21.86 -27.95 0.56
CA THR A 345 21.61 -29.35 0.88
C THR A 345 20.88 -30.01 -0.29
N LEU A 346 21.19 -31.27 -0.56
CA LEU A 346 20.59 -32.07 -1.62
C LEU A 346 20.19 -33.43 -1.05
N THR A 347 18.94 -33.83 -1.28
CA THR A 347 18.45 -35.19 -0.98
C THR A 347 18.02 -35.84 -2.29
N LEU A 348 18.51 -37.06 -2.52
CA LEU A 348 18.14 -37.88 -3.68
C LEU A 348 17.25 -39.03 -3.22
N ASP A 349 16.10 -39.19 -3.86
CA ASP A 349 15.19 -40.33 -3.73
C ASP A 349 14.85 -40.87 -5.12
N GLY A 350 15.63 -41.88 -5.54
CA GLY A 350 15.51 -42.45 -6.89
C GLY A 350 15.82 -41.41 -7.98
N ASP A 351 14.78 -41.05 -8.74
CA ASP A 351 14.87 -40.08 -9.83
C ASP A 351 14.41 -38.67 -9.41
N THR A 352 14.23 -38.42 -8.11
CA THR A 352 13.82 -37.13 -7.55
C THR A 352 14.94 -36.52 -6.70
N ALA A 353 15.25 -35.26 -6.96
CA ALA A 353 16.20 -34.45 -6.23
C ALA A 353 15.48 -33.31 -5.51
N THR A 354 15.72 -33.13 -4.21
CA THR A 354 15.23 -31.98 -3.44
C THR A 354 16.41 -31.15 -2.95
N MET A 355 16.44 -29.87 -3.31
CA MET A 355 17.52 -28.94 -2.99
C MET A 355 17.00 -27.78 -2.16
N ASN A 356 17.76 -27.40 -1.12
CA ASN A 356 17.52 -26.18 -0.35
C ASN A 356 18.85 -25.44 -0.13
N GLY A 357 18.91 -24.18 -0.53
CA GLY A 357 20.05 -23.29 -0.38
C GLY A 357 19.65 -21.92 0.18
N SER A 358 20.57 -21.27 0.87
CA SER A 358 20.38 -19.92 1.42
C SER A 358 21.70 -19.16 1.36
N ILE A 359 21.64 -17.91 0.93
CA ILE A 359 22.81 -17.02 0.86
C ILE A 359 22.42 -15.57 1.13
N THR A 360 23.36 -14.81 1.67
CA THR A 360 23.23 -13.36 1.81
C THR A 360 24.12 -12.67 0.79
N ILE A 361 23.53 -11.78 -0.01
CA ILE A 361 24.20 -11.02 -1.07
C ILE A 361 24.21 -9.54 -0.69
N ASP A 362 25.35 -8.86 -0.84
CA ASP A 362 25.39 -7.40 -0.76
C ASP A 362 24.91 -6.79 -2.08
N ARG A 363 23.75 -6.12 -2.07
CA ARG A 363 23.14 -5.53 -3.28
C ARG A 363 24.04 -4.51 -3.98
N ARG A 364 24.99 -3.89 -3.26
CA ARG A 364 25.89 -2.88 -3.82
C ARG A 364 26.92 -3.47 -4.76
N THR A 365 27.21 -4.78 -4.64
CA THR A 365 28.07 -5.53 -5.57
C THR A 365 27.58 -5.40 -7.01
N PHE A 366 26.27 -5.30 -7.21
CA PHE A 366 25.61 -5.18 -8.51
C PHE A 366 25.08 -3.76 -8.79
N GLU A 367 25.57 -2.78 -8.03
CA GLU A 367 25.10 -1.39 -8.09
C GLU A 367 23.57 -1.24 -8.00
N ILE A 368 22.93 -2.04 -7.15
CA ILE A 368 21.49 -1.98 -6.91
C ILE A 368 21.22 -1.00 -5.76
N GLY A 369 20.51 0.08 -6.04
CA GLY A 369 20.11 1.10 -5.07
C GLY A 369 21.29 1.96 -4.61
N GLN A 370 22.14 2.42 -5.54
CA GLN A 370 23.32 3.24 -5.22
C GLN A 370 22.96 4.55 -4.50
N SER A 371 21.76 5.08 -4.79
CA SER A 371 21.24 6.26 -4.09
C SER A 371 20.86 6.00 -2.63
N MET A 372 20.70 4.73 -2.25
CA MET A 372 20.33 4.27 -0.91
C MET A 372 21.57 3.82 -0.14
N SER A 373 22.44 4.77 0.19
CA SER A 373 23.68 4.53 0.95
C SER A 373 23.52 4.45 2.48
N ASP A 374 22.32 4.63 3.03
CA ASP A 374 22.04 4.54 4.46
C ASP A 374 21.36 3.20 4.77
N GLU A 375 22.10 2.32 5.44
CA GLU A 375 21.66 0.97 5.77
C GLU A 375 20.43 0.94 6.70
N SER A 376 20.18 2.02 7.45
CA SER A 376 19.00 2.13 8.32
C SER A 376 17.70 2.34 7.53
N ASN A 377 17.79 2.94 6.35
CA ASN A 377 16.66 3.09 5.44
C ASN A 377 16.46 1.81 4.63
N LEU A 378 17.54 1.30 4.02
CA LEU A 378 17.53 0.07 3.23
C LEU A 378 18.85 -0.68 3.41
N ALA A 379 18.77 -1.85 4.03
CA ALA A 379 19.92 -2.68 4.33
C ALA A 379 20.71 -3.04 3.05
N PHE A 380 22.02 -3.19 3.19
CA PHE A 380 22.88 -3.68 2.13
C PHE A 380 22.74 -5.20 1.91
N PRO A 381 22.71 -6.05 2.97
CA PRO A 381 22.49 -7.47 2.81
C PRO A 381 21.06 -7.78 2.35
N VAL A 382 20.95 -8.64 1.35
CA VAL A 382 19.71 -9.25 0.87
C VAL A 382 19.84 -10.75 1.06
N GLN A 383 18.93 -11.35 1.81
CA GLN A 383 18.86 -12.79 1.94
C GLN A 383 18.16 -13.37 0.72
N VAL A 384 18.70 -14.44 0.16
CA VAL A 384 18.15 -15.19 -0.96
C VAL A 384 18.01 -16.65 -0.53
N ASP A 385 16.79 -17.16 -0.56
CA ASP A 385 16.44 -18.53 -0.20
C ASP A 385 15.94 -19.24 -1.46
N ILE A 386 16.54 -20.40 -1.76
CA ILE A 386 16.23 -21.19 -2.95
C ILE A 386 15.79 -22.58 -2.47
N ALA A 387 14.65 -23.03 -2.97
CA ALA A 387 14.15 -24.37 -2.76
C ALA A 387 13.63 -24.91 -4.09
N LEU A 388 14.02 -26.13 -4.46
CA LEU A 388 13.52 -26.76 -5.68
C LEU A 388 13.43 -28.29 -5.55
N THR A 389 12.53 -28.85 -6.34
CA THR A 389 12.44 -30.27 -6.63
C THR A 389 12.66 -30.47 -8.12
N ALA A 390 13.53 -31.40 -8.49
CA ALA A 390 13.83 -31.74 -9.88
C ALA A 390 13.77 -33.25 -10.11
N THR A 391 13.47 -33.64 -11.34
CA THR A 391 13.43 -35.03 -11.79
C THR A 391 14.29 -35.24 -13.03
N ARG A 392 15.00 -36.37 -13.10
CA ARG A 392 15.85 -36.73 -14.24
C ARG A 392 15.16 -37.57 -15.31
#